data_AF-A0A226DI63-F1
#
_entry.id   AF-A0A226DI63-F1
#
_cell.length_a   1.000
_cell.length_b   1.000
_cell.length_c   1.000
_cell.angle_alpha   90.00
_cell.angle_beta   90.00
_cell.angle_gamma   90.00
#
_symmetry.space_group_name_H-M   'P 1'
#
loop_
_entity.id
_entity.type
_entity.pdbx_description
1 polymer ?
#
loop_
_entity_poly.entity_id
_entity_poly.type
_entity_poly.pdbx_seq_one_letter_code
_entity_poly.pdbx_strand_id
1 'polypeptide(L)'
;MDLELDSTCGICTYSYDEDELVTLSCQHLSCVECMTEVAEEMLHSLDSSGVKCPANSACTAFIGYEEFQDFLPPRLYRKILNKVNNDVPEPIVKTANNANEEEVEKNEWSCPKCNSFALIAPDSCIGNCQSCDYMFCSGCRLDYHGENCGNEGATGFDDQQSDDAFLAIALQDSLNLGTFNCPEPEPEPEPEAEPVIPKISCCICLNDVEVDEVTDYGCSHLNSCRSCTKDYFEAMIRSGDIQKLVCPEDKCGVQASQNLIQELVDPDVFLMLESLQLDTVLKDDPEIVKCPKADCQRRITADPEYGYCDRCDYRFCTGCNQDFHGAAPCGMSEDELRDFMTRYAAAETEEERMRLENEAKGRRKMENDESERIIKEMFKKCPQCSTDIDKIMGCNKMQCTKCQTFFCWLCGIRITTRDPYAHFQNSNCGLFEVPPE
;
A
#
# COMPACT_ATOMS: atom_id res chain seq x y z
N MET A 1 -50.80 22.72 -7.33
CA MET A 1 -49.66 22.77 -8.28
C MET A 1 -48.57 23.39 -7.45
N ASP A 2 -48.07 22.59 -6.53
CA ASP A 2 -47.10 23.00 -5.54
C ASP A 2 -45.75 22.90 -6.25
N LEU A 3 -45.11 24.05 -6.43
CA LEU A 3 -43.79 24.14 -7.02
C LEU A 3 -42.82 23.62 -5.95
N GLU A 4 -42.33 22.39 -6.14
CA GLU A 4 -41.14 21.90 -5.44
C GLU A 4 -40.01 22.89 -5.74
N LEU A 5 -39.57 23.59 -4.70
CA LEU A 5 -38.42 24.47 -4.75
C LEU A 5 -37.19 23.59 -4.55
N ASP A 6 -36.58 23.14 -5.65
CA ASP A 6 -35.32 22.41 -5.59
C ASP A 6 -34.29 23.23 -4.80
N SER A 7 -33.87 22.70 -3.65
CA SER A 7 -32.84 23.31 -2.82
C SER A 7 -31.49 23.13 -3.52
N THR A 8 -30.76 24.24 -3.74
CA THR A 8 -29.51 24.23 -4.50
C THR A 8 -28.32 24.53 -3.59
N CYS A 9 -27.20 23.84 -3.84
CA CYS A 9 -25.94 24.12 -3.16
C CYS A 9 -25.40 25.49 -3.59
N GLY A 10 -25.11 26.38 -2.63
CA GLY A 10 -24.58 27.72 -2.93
C GLY A 10 -23.14 27.74 -3.48
N ILE A 11 -22.43 26.61 -3.49
CA ILE A 11 -21.06 26.49 -4.00
C ILE A 11 -21.05 25.91 -5.42
N CYS A 12 -21.59 24.70 -5.59
CA CYS A 12 -21.58 24.00 -6.88
C CYS A 12 -22.84 24.23 -7.72
N THR A 13 -23.88 24.86 -7.17
CA THR A 13 -25.17 25.19 -7.84
C THR A 13 -26.01 23.98 -8.28
N TYR A 14 -25.61 22.77 -7.92
CA TYR A 14 -26.39 21.55 -8.15
C TYR A 14 -27.60 21.48 -7.19
N SER A 15 -28.68 20.89 -7.67
CA SER A 15 -29.88 20.55 -6.89
C SER A 15 -29.63 19.29 -6.08
N TYR A 16 -30.00 19.32 -4.81
CA TYR A 16 -29.93 18.18 -3.89
C TYR A 16 -31.26 18.06 -3.16
N ASP A 17 -31.54 16.87 -2.64
CA ASP A 17 -32.67 16.67 -1.72
C ASP A 17 -32.40 17.48 -0.43
N GLU A 18 -33.46 17.95 0.26
CA GLU A 18 -33.32 18.82 1.44
C GLU A 18 -32.48 18.17 2.56
N ASP A 19 -32.48 16.83 2.64
CA ASP A 19 -31.73 16.06 3.63
C ASP A 19 -30.23 15.91 3.31
N GLU A 20 -29.81 16.27 2.09
CA GLU A 20 -28.41 16.18 1.62
C GLU A 20 -27.66 17.52 1.66
N LEU A 21 -28.36 18.60 2.06
CA LEU A 21 -27.81 19.94 2.17
C LEU A 21 -27.56 20.33 3.63
N VAL A 22 -26.37 20.83 3.89
CA VAL A 22 -26.00 21.42 5.17
C VAL A 22 -26.41 22.88 5.19
N THR A 23 -27.13 23.28 6.23
CA THR A 23 -27.42 24.70 6.50
C THR A 23 -26.32 25.28 7.37
N LEU A 24 -25.55 26.23 6.83
CA LEU A 24 -24.49 26.91 7.56
C LEU A 24 -25.08 27.92 8.57
N SER A 25 -24.28 28.36 9.55
CA SER A 25 -24.70 29.40 10.51
C SER A 25 -25.17 30.72 9.87
N CYS A 26 -24.71 30.98 8.65
CA CYS A 26 -25.13 32.12 7.83
C CYS A 26 -26.37 31.89 6.97
N GLN A 27 -27.12 30.80 7.20
CA GLN A 27 -28.35 30.39 6.49
C GLN A 27 -28.16 30.12 4.99
N HIS A 28 -26.92 29.89 4.56
CA HIS A 28 -26.65 29.42 3.20
C HIS A 28 -26.58 27.89 3.20
N LEU A 29 -27.09 27.29 2.13
CA LEU A 29 -27.09 25.85 1.91
C LEU A 29 -25.84 25.42 1.16
N SER A 30 -25.23 24.30 1.54
CA SER A 30 -24.08 23.72 0.86
C SER A 30 -24.12 22.20 0.98
N CYS A 31 -23.74 21.47 -0.07
CA CYS A 31 -23.64 20.00 0.01
C CYS A 31 -22.40 19.58 0.81
N VAL A 32 -22.46 18.37 1.38
CA VAL A 32 -21.38 17.81 2.21
C VAL A 32 -20.06 17.70 1.44
N GLU A 33 -20.10 17.38 0.15
CA GLU A 33 -18.90 17.27 -0.70
C GLU A 33 -18.18 18.61 -0.83
N CYS A 34 -18.89 19.68 -1.19
CA CYS A 34 -18.27 21.00 -1.30
C CYS A 34 -17.76 21.50 0.06
N MET A 35 -18.46 21.21 1.16
CA MET A 35 -17.99 21.57 2.49
C MET A 35 -16.77 20.74 2.94
N THR A 36 -16.62 19.53 2.42
CA THR A 36 -15.45 18.67 2.66
C THR A 36 -14.22 19.23 1.94
N GLU A 37 -14.35 19.66 0.68
CA GLU A 37 -13.25 20.32 -0.06
C GLU A 37 -12.79 21.61 0.63
N VAL A 38 -13.74 22.43 1.10
CA VAL A 38 -13.44 23.66 1.85
C VAL A 38 -12.66 23.35 3.13
N ALA A 39 -13.04 22.28 3.83
CA ALA A 39 -12.37 21.83 5.05
C ALA A 39 -10.96 21.27 4.77
N GLU A 40 -10.73 20.63 3.63
CA GLU A 40 -9.41 20.18 3.19
C GLU A 40 -8.51 21.35 2.80
N GLU A 41 -9.05 22.37 2.11
CA GLU A 41 -8.31 23.60 1.79
C GLU A 41 -7.86 24.34 3.07
N MET A 42 -8.69 24.33 4.12
CA MET A 42 -8.32 24.81 5.47
C MET A 42 -7.14 24.05 6.08
N LEU A 43 -7.04 22.74 5.83
CA LEU A 43 -5.90 21.95 6.29
C LEU A 43 -4.61 22.29 5.54
N HIS A 44 -4.70 22.94 4.37
CA HIS A 44 -3.54 23.44 3.63
C HIS A 44 -3.19 24.90 3.94
N SER A 45 -4.16 25.76 4.29
CA SER A 45 -3.90 27.16 4.66
C SER A 45 -3.44 27.33 6.12
N LEU A 46 -2.45 28.18 6.41
CA LEU A 46 -1.87 28.31 7.77
C LEU A 46 -2.79 29.04 8.79
N ASP A 47 -4.04 29.33 8.43
CA ASP A 47 -4.95 30.14 9.23
C ASP A 47 -5.91 29.25 10.04
N SER A 48 -5.66 29.13 11.35
CA SER A 48 -6.42 28.28 12.28
C SER A 48 -7.72 28.89 12.81
N SER A 49 -8.14 30.04 12.29
CA SER A 49 -9.29 30.78 12.85
C SER A 49 -10.66 30.38 12.30
N GLY A 50 -10.76 29.67 11.17
CA GLY A 50 -12.01 29.36 10.46
C GLY A 50 -11.98 29.77 8.97
N VAL A 51 -13.09 29.62 8.23
CA VAL A 51 -13.19 30.01 6.81
C VAL A 51 -14.39 30.90 6.52
N LYS A 52 -14.20 31.89 5.64
CA LYS A 52 -15.28 32.75 5.15
C LYS A 52 -16.26 31.93 4.31
N CYS A 53 -17.56 32.15 4.50
CA CYS A 53 -18.61 31.44 3.77
C CYS A 53 -18.38 31.47 2.23
N PRO A 54 -18.21 30.29 1.58
CA PRO A 54 -17.97 30.20 0.15
C PRO A 54 -19.25 30.25 -0.69
N ALA A 55 -20.42 30.02 -0.09
CA ALA A 55 -21.70 29.93 -0.78
C ALA A 55 -22.20 31.25 -1.38
N ASN A 56 -21.63 32.40 -0.98
CA ASN A 56 -21.93 33.69 -1.59
C ASN A 56 -20.78 34.68 -1.38
N SER A 57 -20.25 35.24 -2.48
CA SER A 57 -19.17 36.23 -2.46
C SER A 57 -19.48 37.51 -1.65
N ALA A 58 -20.77 37.86 -1.49
CA ALA A 58 -21.24 38.98 -0.68
C ALA A 58 -21.42 38.62 0.81
N CYS A 59 -21.42 37.34 1.18
CA CYS A 59 -21.50 36.90 2.57
C CYS A 59 -20.17 37.19 3.28
N THR A 60 -20.24 37.74 4.49
CA THR A 60 -19.07 38.04 5.33
C THR A 60 -18.99 37.16 6.58
N ALA A 61 -19.91 36.20 6.70
CA ALA A 61 -19.94 35.27 7.82
C ALA A 61 -18.75 34.31 7.77
N PHE A 62 -18.32 33.91 8.95
CA PHE A 62 -17.17 33.04 9.17
C PHE A 62 -17.66 31.73 9.78
N ILE A 63 -17.30 30.62 9.13
CA ILE A 63 -17.67 29.26 9.53
C ILE A 63 -16.59 28.80 10.51
N GLY A 64 -17.00 28.60 11.76
CA GLY A 64 -16.14 28.08 12.82
C GLY A 64 -15.88 26.58 12.65
N TYR A 65 -14.79 26.08 13.25
CA TYR A 65 -14.47 24.64 13.17
C TYR A 65 -15.57 23.78 13.79
N GLU A 66 -16.26 24.25 14.83
CA GLU A 66 -17.35 23.54 15.52
C GLU A 66 -18.49 23.15 14.58
N GLU A 67 -18.81 23.98 13.58
CA GLU A 67 -19.89 23.71 12.63
C GLU A 67 -19.62 22.46 11.78
N PHE A 68 -18.35 22.14 11.52
CA PHE A 68 -17.96 20.99 10.71
C PHE A 68 -18.15 19.64 11.42
N GLN A 69 -18.38 19.64 12.74
CA GLN A 69 -18.52 18.41 13.53
C GLN A 69 -19.71 17.56 13.06
N ASP A 70 -20.78 18.23 12.65
CA ASP A 70 -22.07 17.57 12.43
C ASP A 70 -22.17 16.88 11.06
N PHE A 71 -21.28 17.21 10.12
CA PHE A 71 -21.37 16.71 8.74
C PHE A 71 -20.05 16.22 8.13
N LEU A 72 -18.88 16.54 8.69
CA LEU A 72 -17.62 15.98 8.18
C LEU A 72 -17.35 14.57 8.73
N PRO A 73 -16.64 13.73 7.96
CA PRO A 73 -16.12 12.46 8.48
C PRO A 73 -15.25 12.68 9.75
N PRO A 74 -15.40 11.85 10.80
CA PRO A 74 -14.69 12.02 12.08
C PRO A 74 -13.16 12.12 11.95
N ARG A 75 -12.59 11.44 10.94
CA ARG A 75 -11.15 11.49 10.63
C ARG A 75 -10.70 12.86 10.14
N LEU A 76 -11.51 13.53 9.32
CA LEU A 76 -11.18 14.84 8.76
C LEU A 76 -11.38 15.93 9.83
N TYR A 77 -12.49 15.85 10.57
CA TYR A 77 -12.76 16.75 11.70
C TYR A 77 -11.64 16.70 12.77
N ARG A 78 -11.12 15.50 13.10
CA ARG A 78 -9.98 15.33 14.03
C ARG A 78 -8.70 15.98 13.51
N LYS A 79 -8.43 15.97 12.21
CA LYS A 79 -7.27 16.67 11.62
C LYS A 79 -7.39 18.18 11.78
N ILE A 80 -8.60 18.73 11.61
CA ILE A 80 -8.88 20.16 11.81
C ILE A 80 -8.65 20.53 13.28
N LEU A 81 -9.16 19.73 14.23
CA LEU A 81 -8.93 19.93 15.66
C LEU A 81 -7.45 19.86 16.04
N ASN A 82 -6.69 18.91 15.51
CA ASN A 82 -5.25 18.79 15.75
C ASN A 82 -4.46 19.98 15.21
N LYS A 83 -4.93 20.60 14.13
CA LYS A 83 -4.31 21.79 13.55
C LYS A 83 -4.67 23.08 14.33
N VAL A 84 -5.89 23.16 14.85
CA VAL A 84 -6.37 24.29 15.66
C VAL A 84 -5.74 24.26 17.06
N ASN A 85 -5.67 23.08 17.67
CA ASN A 85 -5.08 22.87 18.99
C ASN A 85 -3.64 22.38 18.83
N ASN A 86 -2.69 23.30 18.75
CA ASN A 86 -1.23 23.03 18.66
C ASN A 86 -0.62 22.26 19.87
N ASP A 87 -1.39 21.52 20.68
CA ASP A 87 -0.88 20.69 21.78
C ASP A 87 -1.84 19.52 22.11
N VAL A 88 -1.83 18.46 21.32
CA VAL A 88 -2.26 17.12 21.80
C VAL A 88 -1.15 16.12 21.46
N PRO A 89 -0.40 15.61 22.45
CA PRO A 89 0.70 14.69 22.19
C PRO A 89 0.21 13.33 21.71
N GLU A 90 0.95 12.74 20.76
CA GLU A 90 0.76 11.36 20.30
C GLU A 90 0.83 10.36 21.48
N PRO A 91 0.04 9.28 21.47
CA PRO A 91 0.13 8.27 22.51
C PRO A 91 1.47 7.53 22.40
N ILE A 92 2.30 7.68 23.45
CA ILE A 92 3.58 7.02 23.61
C ILE A 92 3.38 5.50 23.66
N VAL A 93 3.86 4.79 22.64
CA VAL A 93 4.05 3.34 22.66
C VAL A 93 5.20 3.02 23.62
N LYS A 94 4.88 2.58 24.85
CA LYS A 94 5.89 2.03 25.77
C LYS A 94 6.03 0.54 25.55
N THR A 95 7.19 0.15 25.04
CA THR A 95 7.70 -1.22 25.04
C THR A 95 7.77 -1.76 26.47
N ALA A 96 7.24 -2.97 26.66
CA ALA A 96 7.32 -3.69 27.92
C ALA A 96 8.78 -3.99 28.28
N ASN A 97 9.18 -3.69 29.51
CA ASN A 97 10.18 -4.46 30.26
C ASN A 97 10.08 -4.16 31.76
N ASN A 98 9.72 -5.21 32.49
CA ASN A 98 10.04 -5.57 33.89
C ASN A 98 9.51 -4.74 35.08
N ALA A 99 8.58 -5.40 35.79
CA ALA A 99 8.47 -5.61 37.24
C ALA A 99 8.29 -4.40 38.19
N ASN A 100 7.06 -4.20 38.70
CA ASN A 100 6.66 -4.55 40.08
C ASN A 100 5.18 -4.19 40.35
N GLU A 101 4.59 -4.95 41.26
CA GLU A 101 3.17 -5.06 41.63
C GLU A 101 2.53 -3.76 42.15
N GLU A 102 1.35 -3.42 41.64
CA GLU A 102 0.21 -2.86 42.39
C GLU A 102 -1.08 -3.07 41.58
N GLU A 103 -2.10 -3.64 42.23
CA GLU A 103 -3.36 -4.12 41.66
C GLU A 103 -4.21 -2.98 41.08
N VAL A 104 -4.45 -3.01 39.78
CA VAL A 104 -5.57 -2.30 39.12
C VAL A 104 -6.18 -3.28 38.12
N GLU A 105 -7.44 -3.65 38.32
CA GLU A 105 -8.17 -4.60 37.48
C GLU A 105 -8.20 -4.15 36.01
N LYS A 106 -7.49 -4.89 35.15
CA LYS A 106 -7.40 -4.66 33.71
C LYS A 106 -8.62 -5.24 32.98
N ASN A 107 -9.57 -4.37 32.64
CA ASN A 107 -10.54 -4.64 31.58
C ASN A 107 -10.08 -3.99 30.26
N GLU A 108 -9.05 -4.57 29.64
CA GLU A 108 -8.59 -4.19 28.30
C GLU A 108 -9.44 -4.93 27.25
N TRP A 109 -10.47 -4.28 26.71
CA TRP A 109 -11.33 -4.84 25.67
C TRP A 109 -10.75 -4.54 24.29
N SER A 110 -10.56 -5.58 23.47
CA SER A 110 -10.02 -5.48 22.11
C SER A 110 -11.09 -5.71 21.04
N CYS A 111 -11.00 -4.94 19.97
CA CYS A 111 -11.90 -5.02 18.82
C CYS A 111 -11.74 -6.38 18.10
N PRO A 112 -12.82 -7.12 17.83
CA PRO A 112 -12.76 -8.39 17.11
C PRO A 112 -12.21 -8.28 15.68
N LYS A 113 -12.37 -7.10 15.06
CA LYS A 113 -12.08 -6.87 13.64
C LYS A 113 -10.64 -6.39 13.39
N CYS A 114 -10.12 -5.52 14.24
CA CYS A 114 -8.79 -4.90 14.05
C CYS A 114 -7.87 -5.03 15.26
N ASN A 115 -8.32 -5.73 16.31
CA ASN A 115 -7.58 -5.99 17.56
C ASN A 115 -7.12 -4.73 18.32
N SER A 116 -7.63 -3.56 17.94
CA SER A 116 -7.36 -2.29 18.62
C SER A 116 -8.25 -2.10 19.84
N PHE A 117 -7.93 -1.15 20.71
CA PHE A 117 -8.69 -0.88 21.92
C PHE A 117 -10.15 -0.51 21.62
N ALA A 118 -11.08 -1.02 22.42
CA ALA A 118 -12.50 -0.77 22.31
C ALA A 118 -13.09 -0.29 23.65
N LEU A 119 -13.99 0.69 23.57
CA LEU A 119 -14.76 1.18 24.71
C LEU A 119 -16.08 0.43 24.80
N ILE A 120 -16.46 -0.02 25.98
CA ILE A 120 -17.78 -0.62 26.25
C ILE A 120 -18.54 0.36 27.12
N ALA A 121 -19.78 0.64 26.76
CA ALA A 121 -20.64 1.48 27.57
C ALA A 121 -20.94 0.76 28.90
N PRO A 122 -20.72 1.40 30.07
CA PRO A 122 -21.16 0.83 31.33
C PRO A 122 -22.68 0.63 31.26
N ASP A 123 -23.14 -0.55 31.65
CA ASP A 123 -24.55 -0.98 31.63
C ASP A 123 -25.16 -1.25 30.24
N SER A 124 -24.34 -1.41 29.20
CA SER A 124 -24.81 -1.78 27.86
C SER A 124 -23.98 -2.91 27.22
N CYS A 125 -24.63 -3.72 26.39
CA CYS A 125 -23.99 -4.79 25.63
C CYS A 125 -23.21 -4.29 24.41
N ILE A 126 -22.94 -2.98 24.28
CA ILE A 126 -22.32 -2.37 23.10
C ILE A 126 -20.85 -2.05 23.37
N GLY A 127 -19.96 -2.63 22.58
CA GLY A 127 -18.57 -2.24 22.42
C GLY A 127 -18.35 -1.46 21.12
N ASN A 128 -17.61 -0.36 21.19
CA ASN A 128 -17.26 0.47 20.04
C ASN A 128 -15.73 0.57 19.91
N CYS A 129 -15.21 0.16 18.76
CA CYS A 129 -13.78 0.28 18.45
C CYS A 129 -13.39 1.71 18.04
N GLN A 130 -12.49 2.32 18.80
CA GLN A 130 -12.03 3.70 18.54
C GLN A 130 -11.11 3.85 17.30
N SER A 131 -10.69 2.73 16.69
CA SER A 131 -9.77 2.72 15.55
C SER A 131 -10.44 2.42 14.22
N CYS A 132 -11.55 1.66 14.23
CA CYS A 132 -12.26 1.27 13.01
C CYS A 132 -13.79 1.48 13.08
N ASP A 133 -14.27 2.10 14.15
CA ASP A 133 -15.68 2.40 14.45
C ASP A 133 -16.63 1.18 14.42
N TYR A 134 -16.04 -0.02 14.45
CA TYR A 134 -16.77 -1.27 14.47
C TYR A 134 -17.52 -1.42 15.81
N MET A 135 -18.85 -1.54 15.72
CA MET A 135 -19.71 -1.83 16.86
C MET A 135 -19.94 -3.33 17.02
N PHE A 136 -19.70 -3.84 18.21
CA PHE A 136 -19.79 -5.26 18.51
C PHE A 136 -20.49 -5.49 19.85
N CYS A 137 -21.06 -6.68 20.03
CA CYS A 137 -21.64 -7.08 21.30
C CYS A 137 -20.52 -7.41 22.31
N SER A 138 -20.53 -6.76 23.48
CA SER A 138 -19.53 -7.02 24.54
C SER A 138 -19.61 -8.44 25.09
N GLY A 139 -20.79 -9.08 25.02
CA GLY A 139 -21.01 -10.45 25.48
C GLY A 139 -20.49 -11.53 24.51
N CYS A 140 -20.77 -11.41 23.21
CA CYS A 140 -20.43 -12.46 22.22
C CYS A 140 -19.29 -12.09 21.25
N ARG A 141 -18.79 -10.85 21.27
CA ARG A 141 -17.71 -10.32 20.41
C ARG A 141 -17.98 -10.41 18.89
N LEU A 142 -19.25 -10.49 18.50
CA LEU A 142 -19.72 -10.41 17.11
C LEU A 142 -20.36 -9.05 16.82
N ASP A 143 -20.79 -8.82 15.57
CA ASP A 143 -21.57 -7.64 15.18
C ASP A 143 -22.67 -7.34 16.20
N TYR A 144 -22.86 -6.07 16.54
CA TYR A 144 -23.87 -5.70 17.51
C TYR A 144 -25.27 -6.08 17.01
N HIS A 145 -25.97 -6.90 17.78
CA HIS A 145 -27.26 -7.51 17.42
C HIS A 145 -28.40 -7.09 18.38
N GLY A 146 -28.27 -5.94 19.06
CA GLY A 146 -29.26 -5.48 20.05
C GLY A 146 -29.10 -6.09 21.45
N GLU A 147 -30.03 -5.76 22.35
CA GLU A 147 -30.00 -6.15 23.78
C GLU A 147 -30.30 -7.64 24.04
N ASN A 148 -30.86 -8.36 23.05
CA ASN A 148 -31.15 -9.80 23.17
C ASN A 148 -29.94 -10.67 22.80
N CYS A 149 -28.86 -10.55 23.58
CA CYS A 149 -27.81 -11.56 23.55
C CYS A 149 -28.32 -12.82 24.26
N GLY A 150 -28.57 -13.90 23.52
CA GLY A 150 -29.02 -15.19 24.06
C GLY A 150 -28.00 -15.92 24.96
N ASN A 151 -27.01 -15.21 25.51
CA ASN A 151 -26.09 -15.75 26.51
C ASN A 151 -26.61 -15.40 27.91
N GLU A 152 -27.29 -16.35 28.54
CA GLU A 152 -27.47 -16.38 29.98
C GLU A 152 -26.08 -16.43 30.65
N GLY A 153 -25.54 -15.27 31.03
CA GLY A 153 -24.32 -15.20 31.84
C GLY A 153 -23.37 -14.07 31.48
N ALA A 154 -23.71 -12.84 31.85
CA ALA A 154 -22.73 -11.76 32.07
C ALA A 154 -23.34 -10.57 32.83
N THR A 155 -23.93 -10.80 34.01
CA THR A 155 -24.04 -9.75 35.03
C THR A 155 -23.63 -10.36 36.37
N GLY A 156 -22.38 -10.13 36.74
CA GLY A 156 -21.88 -10.41 38.08
C GLY A 156 -21.89 -9.13 38.90
N PHE A 157 -22.89 -8.96 39.74
CA PHE A 157 -22.76 -8.28 41.02
C PHE A 157 -23.37 -9.22 42.07
N ASP A 158 -22.50 -9.76 42.91
CA ASP A 158 -22.84 -10.60 44.06
C ASP A 158 -23.65 -9.79 45.09
N ASP A 159 -24.76 -10.36 45.56
CA ASP A 159 -25.14 -10.23 46.96
C ASP A 159 -25.74 -11.56 47.43
N GLN A 160 -25.02 -12.20 48.35
CA GLN A 160 -25.41 -13.46 48.98
C GLN A 160 -26.37 -13.24 50.16
N GLN A 161 -27.27 -14.21 50.32
CA GLN A 161 -28.04 -14.60 51.51
C GLN A 161 -29.31 -13.80 51.85
N SER A 162 -30.45 -14.46 51.70
CA SER A 162 -31.11 -15.09 52.86
C SER A 162 -32.30 -15.95 52.44
N ASP A 163 -32.36 -17.15 53.00
CA ASP A 163 -33.54 -18.00 53.08
C ASP A 163 -34.74 -17.21 53.66
N ASP A 164 -35.94 -17.41 53.12
CA ASP A 164 -37.12 -17.82 53.89
C ASP A 164 -38.39 -17.84 53.03
N ALA A 165 -39.11 -18.96 53.13
CA ALA A 165 -40.49 -19.10 52.69
C ALA A 165 -41.47 -18.58 53.77
N PHE A 166 -42.66 -18.17 53.33
CA PHE A 166 -43.97 -18.02 54.02
C PHE A 166 -44.54 -16.61 54.30
N LEU A 167 -45.85 -16.49 53.94
CA LEU A 167 -46.88 -15.47 54.26
C LEU A 167 -46.80 -14.13 53.48
N ALA A 168 -47.84 -13.54 52.89
CA ALA A 168 -49.28 -13.80 52.83
C ALA A 168 -49.87 -12.98 51.64
N ILE A 169 -50.71 -13.55 50.78
CA ILE A 169 -52.17 -13.26 50.64
C ILE A 169 -52.61 -11.83 50.99
N ALA A 170 -53.39 -11.26 50.05
CA ALA A 170 -54.18 -10.01 50.02
C ALA A 170 -53.49 -8.89 49.21
N LEU A 171 -53.96 -8.46 48.05
CA LEU A 171 -55.34 -8.17 47.66
C LEU A 171 -55.54 -8.41 46.16
N GLN A 172 -56.49 -9.28 45.82
CA GLN A 172 -57.34 -9.05 44.64
C GLN A 172 -58.28 -7.91 45.01
N ASP A 173 -58.35 -6.87 44.19
CA ASP A 173 -59.61 -6.50 43.53
C ASP A 173 -59.46 -5.24 42.69
N SER A 174 -60.11 -5.29 41.52
CA SER A 174 -60.52 -4.17 40.67
C SER A 174 -59.51 -3.67 39.65
N LEU A 175 -59.44 -4.33 38.49
CA LEU A 175 -59.71 -3.73 37.18
C LEU A 175 -59.99 -4.87 36.17
N ASN A 176 -61.25 -5.32 36.13
CA ASN A 176 -61.78 -6.08 34.99
C ASN A 176 -61.89 -5.12 33.80
N LEU A 177 -61.30 -5.45 32.65
CA LEU A 177 -61.84 -5.13 31.32
C LEU A 177 -61.08 -5.94 30.24
N GLY A 178 -61.78 -6.92 29.65
CA GLY A 178 -61.57 -7.37 28.26
C GLY A 178 -60.50 -8.43 28.02
N THR A 179 -60.93 -9.69 27.87
CA THR A 179 -60.19 -10.68 27.08
C THR A 179 -60.13 -10.22 25.62
N PHE A 180 -59.01 -9.64 25.22
CA PHE A 180 -58.67 -9.49 23.81
C PHE A 180 -58.08 -10.82 23.32
N ASN A 181 -58.78 -11.46 22.38
CA ASN A 181 -58.20 -12.53 21.56
C ASN A 181 -57.10 -11.91 20.69
N CYS A 182 -55.87 -12.41 20.81
CA CYS A 182 -54.84 -12.14 19.81
C CYS A 182 -55.20 -12.87 18.50
N PRO A 183 -55.09 -12.21 17.33
CA PRO A 183 -55.13 -12.90 16.04
C PRO A 183 -53.96 -13.90 15.94
N GLU A 184 -54.20 -15.04 15.29
CA GLU A 184 -53.12 -15.98 14.94
C GLU A 184 -52.04 -15.28 14.10
N PRO A 185 -50.75 -15.58 14.31
CA PRO A 185 -49.68 -15.02 13.49
C PRO A 185 -49.80 -15.54 12.05
N GLU A 186 -49.76 -14.63 11.08
CA GLU A 186 -49.67 -14.99 9.67
C GLU A 186 -48.37 -15.76 9.40
N PRO A 187 -48.36 -16.73 8.47
CA PRO A 187 -47.16 -17.50 8.16
C PRO A 187 -46.05 -16.58 7.63
N GLU A 188 -44.86 -16.67 8.22
CA GLU A 188 -43.67 -15.93 7.78
C GLU A 188 -43.37 -16.23 6.30
N PRO A 189 -43.00 -15.21 5.49
CA PRO A 189 -42.61 -15.42 4.10
C PRO A 189 -41.34 -16.28 4.04
N GLU A 190 -41.31 -17.25 3.11
CA GLU A 190 -40.16 -18.11 2.86
C GLU A 190 -38.89 -17.28 2.57
N PRO A 191 -37.70 -17.70 3.05
CA PRO A 191 -36.47 -16.95 2.84
C PRO A 191 -36.16 -16.87 1.34
N GLU A 192 -36.13 -15.65 0.81
CA GLU A 192 -35.68 -15.38 -0.56
C GLU A 192 -34.25 -15.91 -0.72
N ALA A 193 -34.00 -16.67 -1.79
CA ALA A 193 -32.69 -17.23 -2.07
C ALA A 193 -31.64 -16.12 -2.20
N GLU A 194 -30.57 -16.19 -1.41
CA GLU A 194 -29.44 -15.26 -1.49
C GLU A 194 -28.90 -15.19 -2.93
N PRO A 195 -28.53 -13.99 -3.43
CA PRO A 195 -27.98 -13.84 -4.76
C PRO A 195 -26.67 -14.62 -4.87
N VAL A 196 -26.61 -15.56 -5.82
CA VAL A 196 -25.38 -16.33 -6.10
C VAL A 196 -24.36 -15.40 -6.75
N ILE A 197 -23.43 -14.87 -5.95
CA ILE A 197 -22.33 -14.03 -6.45
C ILE A 197 -21.33 -14.94 -7.19
N PRO A 198 -21.05 -14.71 -8.49
CA PRO A 198 -20.10 -15.50 -9.23
C PRO A 198 -18.68 -15.28 -8.69
N LYS A 199 -17.97 -16.36 -8.35
CA LYS A 199 -16.58 -16.31 -7.88
C LYS A 199 -15.61 -16.63 -9.00
N ILE A 200 -14.45 -15.98 -8.98
CA ILE A 200 -13.38 -16.13 -9.96
C ILE A 200 -12.14 -16.68 -9.25
N SER A 201 -11.49 -17.69 -9.81
CA SER A 201 -10.29 -18.30 -9.21
C SER A 201 -9.03 -17.54 -9.62
N CYS A 202 -8.22 -17.10 -8.65
CA CYS A 202 -6.99 -16.39 -8.89
C CYS A 202 -5.84 -17.31 -9.34
N CYS A 203 -5.12 -16.99 -10.41
CA CYS A 203 -4.00 -17.77 -10.96
C CYS A 203 -2.70 -17.67 -10.13
N ILE A 204 -2.61 -16.72 -9.19
CA ILE A 204 -1.43 -16.51 -8.35
C ILE A 204 -1.58 -17.25 -7.01
N CYS A 205 -2.65 -16.98 -6.25
CA CYS A 205 -2.89 -17.61 -4.95
C CYS A 205 -3.80 -18.84 -5.00
N LEU A 206 -4.47 -19.11 -6.13
CA LEU A 206 -5.41 -20.23 -6.31
C LEU A 206 -6.67 -20.16 -5.42
N ASN A 207 -6.97 -18.98 -4.86
CA ASN A 207 -8.18 -18.73 -4.08
C ASN A 207 -9.31 -18.21 -4.97
N ASP A 208 -10.55 -18.55 -4.62
CA ASP A 208 -11.75 -17.99 -5.24
C ASP A 208 -12.06 -16.63 -4.63
N VAL A 209 -12.12 -15.60 -5.48
CA VAL A 209 -12.37 -14.20 -5.11
C VAL A 209 -13.62 -13.68 -5.79
N GLU A 210 -14.20 -12.64 -5.22
CA GLU A 210 -15.36 -11.94 -5.80
C GLU A 210 -14.92 -11.12 -7.02
N VAL A 211 -15.87 -10.81 -7.91
CA VAL A 211 -15.57 -10.18 -9.21
C VAL A 211 -14.96 -8.78 -9.05
N ASP A 212 -15.36 -8.05 -8.01
CA ASP A 212 -14.86 -6.73 -7.62
C ASP A 212 -13.44 -6.76 -7.04
N GLU A 213 -13.03 -7.89 -6.45
CA GLU A 213 -11.66 -8.12 -5.98
C GLU A 213 -10.70 -8.58 -7.09
N VAL A 214 -11.18 -8.75 -8.32
CA VAL A 214 -10.32 -9.07 -9.46
C VAL A 214 -9.73 -7.80 -10.06
N THR A 215 -8.47 -7.89 -10.47
CA THR A 215 -7.78 -6.78 -11.11
C THR A 215 -8.06 -6.77 -12.62
N ASP A 216 -8.53 -5.65 -13.15
CA ASP A 216 -8.61 -5.42 -14.58
C ASP A 216 -7.35 -4.69 -15.09
N TYR A 217 -6.59 -5.37 -15.94
CA TYR A 217 -5.39 -4.80 -16.59
C TYR A 217 -5.72 -4.08 -17.91
N GLY A 218 -7.00 -3.91 -18.27
CA GLY A 218 -7.46 -3.46 -19.58
C GLY A 218 -7.37 -4.56 -20.65
N CYS A 219 -7.30 -5.81 -20.22
CA CYS A 219 -7.29 -7.00 -21.07
C CYS A 219 -8.44 -7.93 -20.66
N SER A 220 -8.83 -8.88 -21.51
CA SER A 220 -9.92 -9.82 -21.18
C SER A 220 -9.55 -10.86 -20.11
N HIS A 221 -8.44 -10.69 -19.39
CA HIS A 221 -7.97 -11.62 -18.36
C HIS A 221 -8.30 -11.10 -16.98
N LEU A 222 -9.29 -11.75 -16.36
CA LEU A 222 -9.72 -11.54 -14.98
C LEU A 222 -9.24 -12.74 -14.16
N ASN A 223 -7.93 -12.83 -13.93
CA ASN A 223 -7.32 -14.02 -13.33
C ASN A 223 -6.48 -13.71 -12.09
N SER A 224 -6.37 -12.45 -11.66
CA SER A 224 -5.52 -12.06 -10.53
C SER A 224 -6.30 -11.19 -9.56
N CYS A 225 -6.32 -11.59 -8.29
CA CYS A 225 -6.95 -10.79 -7.25
C CYS A 225 -6.09 -9.56 -6.94
N ARG A 226 -6.73 -8.50 -6.44
CA ARG A 226 -6.09 -7.21 -6.14
C ARG A 226 -4.91 -7.35 -5.16
N SER A 227 -5.02 -8.22 -4.16
CA SER A 227 -3.94 -8.47 -3.19
C SER A 227 -2.70 -9.08 -3.85
N CYS A 228 -2.86 -10.12 -4.67
CA CYS A 228 -1.75 -10.72 -5.39
C CYS A 228 -1.15 -9.77 -6.44
N THR A 229 -1.97 -8.96 -7.11
CA THR A 229 -1.46 -7.94 -8.03
C THR A 229 -0.63 -6.88 -7.29
N LYS A 230 -1.12 -6.40 -6.13
CA LYS A 230 -0.37 -5.47 -5.27
C LYS A 230 1.01 -6.03 -4.93
N ASP A 231 1.06 -7.23 -4.36
CA ASP A 231 2.32 -7.87 -3.96
C ASP A 231 3.27 -8.06 -5.16
N TYR A 232 2.70 -8.45 -6.31
CA TYR A 232 3.44 -8.60 -7.55
C TYR A 232 4.06 -7.28 -8.01
N PHE A 233 3.28 -6.20 -8.11
CA PHE A 233 3.78 -4.89 -8.53
C PHE A 233 4.80 -4.35 -7.54
N GLU A 234 4.54 -4.42 -6.23
CA GLU A 234 5.50 -3.97 -5.23
C GLU A 234 6.81 -4.75 -5.31
N ALA A 235 6.76 -6.06 -5.50
CA ALA A 235 7.97 -6.88 -5.65
C ALA A 235 8.76 -6.50 -6.90
N MET A 236 8.10 -6.22 -8.03
CA MET A 236 8.76 -5.84 -9.28
C MET A 236 9.33 -4.42 -9.24
N ILE A 237 8.61 -3.48 -8.63
CA ILE A 237 9.09 -2.10 -8.43
C ILE A 237 10.31 -2.10 -7.50
N ARG A 238 10.23 -2.81 -6.36
CA ARG A 238 11.36 -2.92 -5.42
C ARG A 238 12.58 -3.58 -6.06
N SER A 239 12.40 -4.52 -6.99
CA SER A 239 13.52 -5.13 -7.72
C SER A 239 14.03 -4.30 -8.90
N GLY A 240 13.41 -3.16 -9.23
CA GLY A 240 13.80 -2.30 -10.34
C GLY A 240 13.37 -2.81 -11.72
N ASP A 241 12.55 -3.87 -11.80
CA ASP A 241 12.12 -4.52 -13.04
C ASP A 241 10.82 -3.89 -13.58
N ILE A 242 10.79 -2.57 -13.75
CA ILE A 242 9.55 -1.83 -14.09
C ILE A 242 8.94 -2.22 -15.45
N GLN A 243 9.73 -2.80 -16.35
CA GLN A 243 9.26 -3.30 -17.65
C GLN A 243 8.35 -4.54 -17.53
N LYS A 244 8.36 -5.19 -16.36
CA LYS A 244 7.58 -6.40 -16.07
C LYS A 244 6.27 -6.09 -15.37
N LEU A 245 5.83 -4.83 -15.30
CA LEU A 245 4.51 -4.47 -14.77
C LEU A 245 3.42 -4.81 -15.80
N VAL A 246 3.22 -6.10 -16.05
CA VAL A 246 2.31 -6.65 -17.06
C VAL A 246 1.26 -7.57 -16.44
N CYS A 247 0.20 -7.85 -17.21
CA CYS A 247 -0.75 -8.90 -16.87
C CYS A 247 -0.04 -10.26 -16.65
N PRO A 248 -0.32 -10.96 -15.53
CA PRO A 248 0.29 -12.26 -15.22
C PRO A 248 -0.06 -13.42 -16.17
N GLU A 249 -1.08 -13.27 -17.02
CA GLU A 249 -1.52 -14.31 -17.96
C GLU A 249 -0.46 -14.59 -19.03
N ASP A 250 -0.27 -15.88 -19.33
CA ASP A 250 0.75 -16.32 -20.30
C ASP A 250 0.43 -15.72 -21.68
N LYS A 251 1.41 -15.01 -22.27
CA LYS A 251 1.32 -14.38 -23.60
C LYS A 251 0.36 -13.18 -23.72
N CYS A 252 -0.19 -12.65 -22.63
CA CYS A 252 -0.96 -11.40 -22.70
C CYS A 252 -0.04 -10.20 -22.98
N GLY A 253 0.96 -9.98 -22.13
CA GLY A 253 1.95 -8.91 -22.30
C GLY A 253 1.40 -7.48 -22.22
N VAL A 254 0.13 -7.30 -21.87
CA VAL A 254 -0.48 -5.97 -21.67
C VAL A 254 0.16 -5.32 -20.45
N GLN A 255 0.70 -4.11 -20.65
CA GLN A 255 1.28 -3.29 -19.60
C GLN A 255 0.18 -2.74 -18.70
N ALA A 256 0.38 -2.80 -17.40
CA ALA A 256 -0.51 -2.20 -16.42
C ALA A 256 -0.52 -0.67 -16.60
N SER A 257 -1.71 -0.06 -16.47
CA SER A 257 -1.83 1.39 -16.52
C SER A 257 -1.24 2.04 -15.26
N GLN A 258 -0.76 3.28 -15.38
CA GLN A 258 -0.20 4.00 -14.23
C GLN A 258 -1.23 4.22 -13.13
N ASN A 259 -2.49 4.48 -13.50
CA ASN A 259 -3.60 4.63 -12.56
C ASN A 259 -3.86 3.33 -11.78
N LEU A 260 -3.85 2.18 -12.45
CA LEU A 260 -4.03 0.88 -11.80
C LEU A 260 -2.92 0.60 -10.79
N ILE A 261 -1.68 0.90 -11.15
CA ILE A 261 -0.55 0.70 -10.25
C ILE A 261 -0.69 1.64 -9.05
N GLN A 262 -0.99 2.92 -9.27
CA GLN A 262 -1.17 3.93 -8.22
C GLN A 262 -2.28 3.55 -7.23
N GLU A 263 -3.36 2.95 -7.72
CA GLU A 263 -4.50 2.52 -6.90
C GLU A 263 -4.17 1.29 -6.02
N LEU A 264 -3.27 0.42 -6.49
CA LEU A 264 -2.99 -0.86 -5.83
C LEU A 264 -1.79 -0.83 -4.89
N VAL A 265 -0.71 -0.13 -5.24
CA VAL A 265 0.54 -0.14 -4.48
C VAL A 265 0.57 0.95 -3.41
N ASP A 266 1.39 0.74 -2.38
CA ASP A 266 1.59 1.79 -1.37
C ASP A 266 2.18 3.07 -2.00
N PRO A 267 1.81 4.28 -1.53
CA PRO A 267 2.26 5.55 -2.11
C PRO A 267 3.78 5.69 -2.21
N ASP A 268 4.52 5.20 -1.22
CA ASP A 268 5.99 5.21 -1.22
C ASP A 268 6.58 4.34 -2.33
N VAL A 269 5.94 3.20 -2.62
CA VAL A 269 6.34 2.31 -3.71
C VAL A 269 6.00 2.93 -5.07
N PHE A 270 4.88 3.65 -5.16
CA PHE A 270 4.55 4.40 -6.37
C PHE A 270 5.57 5.50 -6.68
N LEU A 271 5.99 6.28 -5.67
CA LEU A 271 7.07 7.28 -5.83
C LEU A 271 8.39 6.63 -6.28
N MET A 272 8.67 5.40 -5.81
CA MET A 272 9.81 4.63 -6.27
C MET A 272 9.69 4.25 -7.76
N LEU A 273 8.51 3.84 -8.22
CA LEU A 273 8.23 3.59 -9.65
C LEU A 273 8.49 4.85 -10.49
N GLU A 274 7.94 6.00 -10.10
CA GLU A 274 8.15 7.25 -10.83
C GLU A 274 9.64 7.61 -10.91
N SER A 275 10.37 7.42 -9.79
CA SER A 275 11.82 7.63 -9.77
C SER A 275 12.57 6.69 -10.73
N LEU A 276 12.17 5.42 -10.83
CA LEU A 276 12.78 4.43 -11.73
C LEU A 276 12.43 4.69 -13.20
N GLN A 277 11.21 5.16 -13.49
CA GLN A 277 10.82 5.58 -14.83
C GLN A 277 11.66 6.76 -15.29
N LEU A 278 11.85 7.76 -14.42
CA LEU A 278 12.74 8.90 -14.68
C LEU A 278 14.19 8.45 -14.93
N ASP A 279 14.71 7.50 -14.15
CA ASP A 279 16.06 6.98 -14.39
C ASP A 279 16.21 6.35 -15.75
N THR A 280 15.18 5.63 -16.21
CA THR A 280 15.20 4.97 -17.51
C THR A 280 15.28 6.00 -18.63
N VAL A 281 14.59 7.13 -18.49
CA VAL A 281 14.63 8.23 -19.48
C VAL A 281 15.94 9.01 -19.42
N LEU A 282 16.48 9.24 -18.21
CA LEU A 282 17.67 10.05 -17.99
C LEU A 282 18.99 9.25 -18.06
N LYS A 283 18.93 7.94 -18.27
CA LYS A 283 20.12 7.06 -18.30
C LYS A 283 21.16 7.50 -19.32
N ASP A 284 20.70 8.09 -20.43
CA ASP A 284 21.55 8.51 -21.54
C ASP A 284 21.95 9.99 -21.46
N ASP A 285 21.46 10.73 -20.45
CA ASP A 285 21.79 12.14 -20.26
C ASP A 285 23.15 12.27 -19.54
N PRO A 286 24.17 12.87 -20.20
CA PRO A 286 25.50 12.99 -19.60
C PRO A 286 25.58 14.05 -18.50
N GLU A 287 24.61 14.96 -18.40
CA GLU A 287 24.62 16.07 -17.44
C GLU A 287 23.88 15.72 -16.14
N ILE A 288 22.98 14.71 -16.16
CA ILE A 288 22.17 14.35 -14.99
C ILE A 288 22.56 12.98 -14.47
N VAL A 289 23.14 12.96 -13.26
CA VAL A 289 23.58 11.72 -12.59
C VAL A 289 22.94 11.55 -11.22
N LYS A 290 22.87 10.31 -10.73
CA LYS A 290 22.44 10.01 -9.36
C LYS A 290 23.62 9.98 -8.41
N CYS A 291 23.44 10.60 -7.24
CA CYS A 291 24.37 10.44 -6.13
C CYS A 291 24.48 8.94 -5.76
N PRO A 292 25.69 8.36 -5.72
CA PRO A 292 25.82 6.92 -5.52
C PRO A 292 25.72 6.47 -4.05
N LYS A 293 25.62 7.40 -3.10
CA LYS A 293 25.27 7.07 -1.71
C LYS A 293 23.85 6.50 -1.65
N ALA A 294 23.71 5.29 -1.13
CA ALA A 294 22.44 4.57 -0.99
C ALA A 294 21.37 5.39 -0.26
N ASP A 295 21.75 6.11 0.78
CA ASP A 295 20.81 6.94 1.57
C ASP A 295 20.45 8.27 0.89
N CYS A 296 21.17 8.66 -0.18
CA CYS A 296 20.95 9.93 -0.86
C CYS A 296 20.24 9.76 -2.20
N GLN A 297 20.83 9.01 -3.14
CA GLN A 297 20.34 8.74 -4.51
C GLN A 297 19.72 9.92 -5.29
N ARG A 298 20.04 11.15 -4.86
CA ARG A 298 19.51 12.38 -5.43
C ARG A 298 20.07 12.58 -6.83
N ARG A 299 19.22 12.95 -7.76
CA ARG A 299 19.62 13.39 -9.10
C ARG A 299 20.25 14.78 -9.01
N ILE A 300 21.43 14.93 -9.58
CA ILE A 300 22.20 16.17 -9.58
C ILE A 300 22.71 16.44 -10.99
N THR A 301 22.92 17.71 -11.30
CA THR A 301 23.70 18.09 -12.48
C THR A 301 25.17 17.88 -12.16
N ALA A 302 25.91 17.16 -13.02
CA ALA A 302 27.32 16.89 -12.83
C ALA A 302 28.13 17.23 -14.08
N ASP A 303 29.41 17.53 -13.86
CA ASP A 303 30.38 17.59 -14.95
C ASP A 303 30.71 16.16 -15.42
N PRO A 304 31.16 15.98 -16.67
CA PRO A 304 31.50 14.66 -17.20
C PRO A 304 32.55 13.90 -16.38
N GLU A 305 33.37 14.59 -15.60
CA GLU A 305 34.48 14.02 -14.83
C GLU A 305 34.17 13.78 -13.35
N TYR A 306 33.29 14.59 -12.75
CA TYR A 306 32.96 14.49 -11.33
C TYR A 306 31.57 15.05 -11.00
N GLY A 307 30.95 14.44 -9.99
CA GLY A 307 29.66 14.85 -9.44
C GLY A 307 29.81 15.35 -8.02
N TYR A 308 29.11 16.43 -7.69
CA TYR A 308 29.01 16.97 -6.34
C TYR A 308 27.54 17.03 -5.90
N CYS A 309 27.22 16.29 -4.84
CA CYS A 309 25.88 16.28 -4.26
C CYS A 309 25.74 17.34 -3.16
N ASP A 310 24.96 18.38 -3.45
CA ASP A 310 24.60 19.47 -2.54
C ASP A 310 23.86 19.02 -1.26
N ARG A 311 23.18 17.87 -1.29
CA ARG A 311 22.39 17.35 -0.17
C ARG A 311 23.24 16.63 0.88
N CYS A 312 24.21 15.84 0.44
CA CYS A 312 25.00 14.97 1.33
C CYS A 312 26.51 15.28 1.28
N ASP A 313 26.87 16.42 0.67
CA ASP A 313 28.23 16.94 0.49
C ASP A 313 29.22 15.95 -0.14
N TYR A 314 28.69 14.97 -0.88
CA TYR A 314 29.49 13.88 -1.41
C TYR A 314 30.04 14.21 -2.79
N ARG A 315 31.35 14.00 -2.96
CA ARG A 315 32.08 14.19 -4.22
C ARG A 315 32.46 12.82 -4.77
N PHE A 316 32.06 12.54 -5.99
CA PHE A 316 32.26 11.23 -6.61
C PHE A 316 32.68 11.36 -8.06
N CYS A 317 33.34 10.32 -8.57
CA CYS A 317 33.59 10.18 -10.00
C CYS A 317 32.32 9.70 -10.70
N THR A 318 31.83 10.45 -11.68
CA THR A 318 30.66 10.08 -12.52
C THR A 318 30.92 8.81 -13.33
N GLY A 319 32.19 8.52 -13.62
CA GLY A 319 32.58 7.32 -14.34
C GLY A 319 32.42 6.04 -13.54
N CYS A 320 32.84 6.01 -12.26
CA CYS A 320 32.89 4.78 -11.44
C CYS A 320 32.00 4.79 -10.20
N ASN A 321 31.34 5.90 -9.91
CA ASN A 321 30.49 6.11 -8.75
C ASN A 321 31.18 5.93 -7.39
N GLN A 322 32.52 5.96 -7.36
CA GLN A 322 33.34 5.97 -6.13
C GLN A 322 33.76 7.39 -5.75
N ASP A 323 34.45 7.52 -4.62
CA ASP A 323 35.07 8.77 -4.19
C ASP A 323 35.82 9.47 -5.33
N PHE A 324 35.70 10.80 -5.39
CA PHE A 324 36.39 11.57 -6.41
C PHE A 324 37.92 11.42 -6.28
N HIS A 325 38.53 10.88 -7.32
CA HIS A 325 39.95 10.55 -7.38
C HIS A 325 40.76 11.45 -8.32
N GLY A 326 40.18 12.55 -8.80
CA GLY A 326 40.86 13.49 -9.71
C GLY A 326 41.25 12.83 -11.05
N ALA A 327 42.46 13.11 -11.52
CA ALA A 327 43.01 12.54 -12.76
C ALA A 327 43.41 11.06 -12.65
N ALA A 328 43.30 10.45 -11.46
CA ALA A 328 43.54 9.02 -11.32
C ALA A 328 42.50 8.21 -12.12
N PRO A 329 42.89 7.15 -12.84
CA PRO A 329 41.94 6.29 -13.53
C PRO A 329 41.13 5.43 -12.54
N CYS A 330 39.87 5.17 -12.88
CA CYS A 330 39.01 4.30 -12.09
C CYS A 330 39.45 2.82 -12.15
N GLY A 331 39.27 2.09 -11.05
CA GLY A 331 39.35 0.61 -11.05
C GLY A 331 40.76 0.01 -11.04
N MET A 332 41.80 0.84 -10.88
CA MET A 332 43.18 0.37 -10.75
C MET A 332 43.49 -0.13 -9.34
N SER A 333 44.31 -1.16 -9.23
CA SER A 333 44.95 -1.54 -7.96
C SER A 333 45.92 -0.46 -7.48
N GLU A 334 46.31 -0.50 -6.20
CA GLU A 334 47.25 0.48 -5.63
C GLU A 334 48.60 0.51 -6.38
N ASP A 335 49.09 -0.64 -6.85
CA ASP A 335 50.36 -0.71 -7.58
C ASP A 335 50.23 -0.16 -9.01
N GLU A 336 49.14 -0.47 -9.70
CA GLU A 336 48.85 0.07 -11.03
C GLU A 336 48.62 1.59 -10.99
N LEU A 337 47.91 2.07 -9.97
CA LEU A 337 47.70 3.49 -9.74
C LEU A 337 49.04 4.21 -9.50
N ARG A 338 49.95 3.58 -8.75
CA ARG A 338 51.29 4.14 -8.50
C ARG A 338 52.13 4.24 -9.78
N ASP A 339 52.11 3.21 -10.62
CA ASP A 339 52.79 3.24 -11.92
C ASP A 339 52.18 4.30 -12.84
N PHE A 340 50.84 4.35 -12.93
CA PHE A 340 50.13 5.35 -13.72
C PHE A 340 50.48 6.78 -13.27
N MET A 341 50.40 7.07 -11.97
CA MET A 341 50.71 8.39 -11.43
C MET A 341 52.17 8.79 -11.66
N THR A 342 53.10 7.83 -11.62
CA THR A 342 54.51 8.07 -11.94
C THR A 342 54.68 8.48 -13.41
N ARG A 343 54.04 7.76 -14.33
CA ARG A 343 54.07 8.06 -15.77
C ARG A 343 53.35 9.37 -16.09
N TYR A 344 52.22 9.65 -15.43
CA TYR A 344 51.44 10.87 -15.60
C TYR A 344 52.20 12.11 -15.11
N ALA A 345 52.88 12.00 -13.96
CA ALA A 345 53.73 13.07 -13.43
C ALA A 345 54.99 13.30 -14.27
N ALA A 346 55.53 12.24 -14.89
CA ALA A 346 56.66 12.33 -15.81
C ALA A 346 56.30 12.89 -17.19
N ALA A 347 55.02 12.86 -17.58
CA ALA A 347 54.55 13.43 -18.84
C ALA A 347 54.71 14.96 -18.85
N GLU A 348 55.53 15.45 -19.77
CA GLU A 348 55.85 16.88 -19.92
C GLU A 348 54.80 17.63 -20.73
N THR A 349 54.04 16.91 -21.57
CA THR A 349 53.05 17.49 -22.48
C THR A 349 51.63 17.07 -22.13
N GLU A 350 50.67 17.95 -22.42
CA GLU A 350 49.24 17.66 -22.22
C GLU A 350 48.75 16.54 -23.14
N GLU A 351 49.30 16.43 -24.35
CA GLU A 351 48.98 15.36 -25.30
C GLU A 351 49.36 13.97 -24.77
N GLU A 352 50.51 13.87 -24.08
CA GLU A 352 50.96 12.62 -23.46
C GLU A 352 50.08 12.22 -22.27
N ARG A 353 49.68 13.19 -21.44
CA ARG A 353 48.71 12.97 -20.34
C ARG A 353 47.36 12.50 -20.87
N MET A 354 46.82 13.19 -21.88
CA MET A 354 45.56 12.82 -22.53
C MET A 354 45.63 11.42 -23.15
N ARG A 355 46.77 11.04 -23.74
CA ARG A 355 46.97 9.68 -24.26
C ARG A 355 46.94 8.63 -23.15
N LEU A 356 47.63 8.86 -22.03
CA LEU A 356 47.63 7.96 -20.88
C LEU A 356 46.21 7.78 -20.30
N GLU A 357 45.46 8.88 -20.16
CA GLU A 357 44.08 8.85 -19.68
C GLU A 357 43.16 8.07 -20.64
N ASN A 358 43.29 8.29 -21.95
CA ASN A 358 42.50 7.58 -22.96
C ASN A 358 42.84 6.08 -23.01
N GLU A 359 44.11 5.71 -22.86
CA GLU A 359 44.53 4.30 -22.75
C GLU A 359 43.92 3.64 -21.50
N ALA A 360 43.88 4.35 -20.36
CA ALA A 360 43.27 3.86 -19.13
C ALA A 360 41.73 3.74 -19.23
N LYS A 361 41.06 4.75 -19.80
CA LYS A 361 39.61 4.69 -20.11
C LYS A 361 39.28 3.53 -21.06
N GLY A 362 40.11 3.32 -22.08
CA GLY A 362 39.96 2.24 -23.05
C GLY A 362 40.11 0.85 -22.41
N ARG A 363 41.09 0.66 -21.53
CA ARG A 363 41.26 -0.59 -20.77
C ARG A 363 40.01 -0.91 -19.95
N ARG A 364 39.52 0.05 -19.17
CA ARG A 364 38.31 -0.11 -18.35
C ARG A 364 37.10 -0.49 -19.19
N LYS A 365 36.92 0.15 -20.34
CA LYS A 365 35.82 -0.20 -21.25
C LYS A 365 35.90 -1.68 -21.66
N MET A 366 37.09 -2.16 -22.05
CA MET A 366 37.26 -3.58 -22.39
C MET A 366 37.00 -4.53 -21.22
N GLU A 367 37.45 -4.18 -20.01
CA GLU A 367 37.19 -4.97 -18.80
C GLU A 367 35.69 -5.03 -18.47
N ASN A 368 34.97 -3.92 -18.61
CA ASN A 368 33.51 -3.88 -18.44
C ASN A 368 32.80 -4.71 -19.51
N ASP A 369 33.17 -4.55 -20.79
CA ASP A 369 32.59 -5.28 -21.92
C ASP A 369 32.80 -6.80 -21.75
N GLU A 370 33.98 -7.23 -21.27
CA GLU A 370 34.29 -8.63 -20.96
C GLU A 370 33.48 -9.13 -19.75
N SER A 371 33.36 -8.32 -18.70
CA SER A 371 32.54 -8.65 -17.53
C SER A 371 31.08 -8.86 -17.92
N GLU A 372 30.51 -7.98 -18.75
CA GLU A 372 29.16 -8.14 -19.27
C GLU A 372 28.99 -9.42 -20.10
N ARG A 373 30.00 -9.74 -20.91
CA ARG A 373 29.99 -10.95 -21.73
C ARG A 373 29.98 -12.20 -20.86
N ILE A 374 30.86 -12.28 -19.86
CA ILE A 374 30.92 -13.40 -18.91
C ILE A 374 29.58 -13.55 -18.18
N ILE A 375 28.98 -12.46 -17.72
CA ILE A 375 27.65 -12.50 -17.07
C ILE A 375 26.59 -13.08 -18.02
N LYS A 376 26.57 -12.65 -19.29
CA LYS A 376 25.63 -13.16 -20.30
C LYS A 376 25.88 -14.64 -20.65
N GLU A 377 27.11 -15.11 -20.59
CA GLU A 377 27.47 -16.51 -20.84
C GLU A 377 27.14 -17.43 -19.64
N MET A 378 27.35 -16.95 -18.42
CA MET A 378 27.18 -17.75 -17.20
C MET A 378 25.74 -17.79 -16.67
N PHE A 379 24.95 -16.74 -16.89
CA PHE A 379 23.61 -16.61 -16.34
C PHE A 379 22.55 -16.58 -17.44
N LYS A 380 21.39 -17.19 -17.17
CA LYS A 380 20.19 -17.06 -18.02
C LYS A 380 19.00 -16.56 -17.23
N LYS A 381 18.18 -15.74 -17.88
CA LYS A 381 16.95 -15.20 -17.30
C LYS A 381 15.87 -16.28 -17.25
N CYS A 382 15.17 -16.41 -16.12
CA CYS A 382 13.97 -17.22 -16.03
C CYS A 382 12.89 -16.74 -17.02
N PRO A 383 12.24 -17.61 -17.82
CA PRO A 383 11.22 -17.17 -18.78
C PRO A 383 9.93 -16.64 -18.16
N GLN A 384 9.71 -16.85 -16.85
CA GLN A 384 8.50 -16.37 -16.16
C GLN A 384 8.73 -15.12 -15.33
N CYS A 385 9.81 -15.07 -14.53
CA CYS A 385 10.08 -13.92 -13.65
C CYS A 385 11.36 -13.16 -14.00
N SER A 386 12.13 -13.63 -14.99
CA SER A 386 13.42 -13.09 -15.46
C SER A 386 14.47 -12.84 -14.38
N THR A 387 14.40 -13.57 -13.27
CA THR A 387 15.51 -13.70 -12.34
C THR A 387 16.70 -14.36 -13.04
N ASP A 388 17.92 -13.86 -12.78
CA ASP A 388 19.15 -14.49 -13.26
C ASP A 388 19.36 -15.84 -12.56
N ILE A 389 19.53 -16.88 -13.36
CA ILE A 389 19.76 -18.25 -12.92
C ILE A 389 21.11 -18.69 -13.47
N ASP A 390 22.00 -19.15 -12.60
CA ASP A 390 23.23 -19.84 -12.96
C ASP A 390 22.97 -21.34 -13.11
N LYS A 391 23.71 -21.99 -14.01
CA LYS A 391 23.67 -23.44 -14.17
C LYS A 391 24.85 -24.05 -13.44
N ILE A 392 24.56 -24.85 -12.42
CA ILE A 392 25.61 -25.48 -11.60
C ILE A 392 26.21 -26.70 -12.29
N MET A 393 25.42 -27.65 -12.85
CA MET A 393 25.90 -28.71 -13.77
C MET A 393 24.79 -29.62 -14.36
N GLY A 394 25.11 -30.26 -15.50
CA GLY A 394 24.58 -31.55 -15.96
C GLY A 394 23.21 -31.55 -16.63
N CYS A 395 22.19 -30.98 -15.99
CA CYS A 395 20.80 -31.06 -16.45
C CYS A 395 20.38 -29.75 -17.14
N ASN A 396 19.81 -29.84 -18.34
CA ASN A 396 19.24 -28.69 -19.04
C ASN A 396 17.81 -28.38 -18.60
N LYS A 397 17.19 -29.21 -17.76
CA LYS A 397 15.93 -28.91 -17.09
C LYS A 397 16.21 -28.10 -15.81
N MET A 398 16.09 -26.79 -15.92
CA MET A 398 16.34 -25.85 -14.83
C MET A 398 15.05 -25.54 -14.08
N GLN A 399 15.18 -25.16 -12.81
CA GLN A 399 14.09 -24.70 -11.94
C GLN A 399 14.46 -23.33 -11.39
N CYS A 400 13.60 -22.34 -11.57
CA CYS A 400 13.84 -21.00 -11.04
C CYS A 400 13.79 -21.01 -9.51
N THR A 401 14.82 -20.46 -8.86
CA THR A 401 14.90 -20.37 -7.39
C THR A 401 13.87 -19.40 -6.81
N LYS A 402 13.40 -18.41 -7.59
CA LYS A 402 12.39 -17.43 -7.18
C LYS A 402 10.95 -17.93 -7.39
N CYS A 403 10.58 -18.24 -8.64
CA CYS A 403 9.18 -18.58 -8.98
C CYS A 403 8.91 -20.08 -9.15
N GLN A 404 9.92 -20.94 -8.95
CA GLN A 404 9.81 -22.40 -9.08
C GLN A 404 9.41 -22.92 -10.48
N THR A 405 9.30 -22.04 -11.48
CA THR A 405 9.02 -22.42 -12.87
C THR A 405 10.15 -23.27 -13.44
N PHE A 406 9.80 -24.40 -14.05
CA PHE A 406 10.73 -25.22 -14.84
C PHE A 406 10.94 -24.61 -16.23
N PHE A 407 12.17 -24.65 -16.72
CA PHE A 407 12.51 -24.21 -18.08
C PHE A 407 13.72 -24.95 -18.65
N CYS A 408 13.88 -24.91 -19.97
CA CYS A 408 15.03 -25.49 -20.64
C CYS A 408 16.18 -24.48 -20.71
N TRP A 409 17.37 -24.84 -20.23
CA TRP A 409 18.57 -24.00 -20.30
C TRP A 409 18.99 -23.71 -21.75
N LEU A 410 18.78 -24.66 -22.67
CA LEU A 410 19.24 -24.53 -24.05
C LEU A 410 18.39 -23.51 -24.82
N CYS A 411 17.07 -23.69 -24.85
CA CYS A 411 16.16 -22.85 -25.63
C CYS A 411 15.49 -21.73 -24.82
N GLY A 412 15.62 -21.72 -23.50
CA GLY A 412 14.99 -20.72 -22.62
C GLY A 412 13.48 -20.87 -22.47
N ILE A 413 12.86 -21.89 -23.07
CA ILE A 413 11.40 -22.08 -23.05
C ILE A 413 10.94 -22.67 -21.71
N ARG A 414 9.81 -22.19 -21.19
CA ARG A 414 9.11 -22.74 -20.02
C ARG A 414 8.67 -24.18 -20.26
N ILE A 415 8.87 -25.03 -19.24
CA ILE A 415 8.49 -26.45 -19.24
C ILE A 415 7.29 -26.64 -18.29
N THR A 416 6.35 -27.49 -18.69
CA THR A 416 5.16 -27.79 -17.87
C THR A 416 5.50 -28.63 -16.64
N THR A 417 4.76 -28.43 -15.55
CA THR A 417 4.90 -29.22 -14.32
C THR A 417 4.33 -30.63 -14.44
N ARG A 418 3.35 -30.85 -15.34
CA ARG A 418 2.67 -32.13 -15.53
C ARG A 418 3.55 -33.20 -16.16
N ASP A 419 4.36 -32.81 -17.16
CA ASP A 419 5.42 -33.64 -17.72
C ASP A 419 6.68 -32.78 -17.97
N PRO A 420 7.58 -32.70 -16.97
CA PRO A 420 8.79 -31.89 -17.08
C PRO A 420 9.86 -32.43 -18.04
N TYR A 421 9.69 -33.64 -18.58
CA TYR A 421 10.68 -34.31 -19.42
C TYR A 421 10.26 -34.42 -20.88
N ALA A 422 8.97 -34.29 -21.19
CA ALA A 422 8.44 -34.28 -22.57
C ALA A 422 9.20 -33.34 -23.52
N HIS A 423 9.60 -32.16 -23.03
CA HIS A 423 10.38 -31.20 -23.82
C HIS A 423 11.64 -31.84 -24.42
N PHE A 424 12.35 -32.68 -23.67
CA PHE A 424 13.63 -33.27 -24.10
C PHE A 424 13.48 -34.57 -24.90
N GLN A 425 12.25 -35.10 -25.01
CA GLN A 425 11.95 -36.30 -25.80
C GLN A 425 11.53 -35.93 -27.23
N ASN A 426 10.86 -34.79 -27.39
CA ASN A 426 10.22 -34.40 -28.65
C ASN A 426 10.82 -33.13 -29.30
N SER A 427 11.86 -32.52 -28.71
CA SER A 427 12.53 -31.33 -29.26
C SER A 427 14.00 -31.59 -29.56
N ASN A 428 14.66 -30.63 -30.22
CA ASN A 428 16.10 -30.66 -30.48
C ASN A 428 16.95 -30.36 -29.22
N CYS A 429 16.34 -30.26 -28.04
CA CYS A 429 17.05 -29.99 -26.78
C CYS A 429 17.39 -31.29 -26.05
N GLY A 430 18.67 -31.55 -25.79
CA GLY A 430 19.11 -32.68 -24.97
C GLY A 430 18.91 -32.44 -23.47
N LEU A 431 18.46 -33.45 -22.72
CA LEU A 431 18.25 -33.35 -21.26
C LEU A 431 19.56 -33.15 -20.50
N PHE A 432 20.60 -33.84 -20.93
CA PHE A 432 21.93 -33.74 -20.36
C PHE A 432 22.91 -33.23 -21.40
N GLU A 433 23.89 -32.45 -20.96
CA GLU A 433 25.06 -32.16 -21.79
C GLU A 433 25.89 -33.43 -21.95
N VAL A 434 26.14 -33.81 -23.21
CA VAL A 434 27.12 -34.85 -23.53
C VAL A 434 28.49 -34.17 -23.42
N PRO A 435 29.42 -34.67 -22.59
CA PRO A 435 30.77 -34.12 -22.54
C PRO A 435 31.40 -34.14 -23.94
N PRO A 436 32.17 -33.11 -24.33
CA PRO A 436 32.92 -33.16 -25.58
C PRO A 436 33.89 -34.36 -25.55
N GLU A 437 33.91 -35.14 -26.63
CA GLU A 437 34.80 -36.32 -26.82
C GLU A 437 36.29 -35.97 -26.86
#